data_AF-A0A0M7AHK6-F1
#
_entry.id   AF-A0A0M7AHK6-F1
#
_cell.length_a   1.000
_cell.length_b   1.000
_cell.length_c   1.000
_cell.angle_alpha   90.00
_cell.angle_beta   90.00
_cell.angle_gamma   90.00
#
_symmetry.space_group_name_H-M   'P 1'
#
loop_
_entity.id
_entity.type
_entity.pdbx_description
1 polymer ?
#
loop_
_entity_poly.entity_id
_entity_poly.type
_entity_poly.pdbx_seq_one_letter_code
_entity_poly.pdbx_strand_id
1 'polypeptide(L)' 'MTLFWPYYGIGALPSGSNSNRARRARLRDLEARMETFLVEKENKQEVCTRVLGNVKECKTRLRGELAHLS' A
#
# COMPACT_ATOMS: atom_id res chain seq x y z
N MET A 1 -30.53 -12.14 30.96
CA MET A 1 -29.63 -12.46 29.83
C MET A 1 -29.86 -11.44 28.74
N THR A 2 -28.98 -10.44 28.63
CA THR A 2 -29.07 -9.37 27.63
C THR A 2 -28.15 -9.72 26.47
N LEU A 3 -28.72 -9.81 25.27
CA LEU A 3 -28.01 -10.17 24.05
C LEU A 3 -27.12 -8.99 23.62
N PHE A 4 -25.82 -9.25 23.63
CA PHE A 4 -24.74 -8.41 23.16
C PHE A 4 -24.70 -8.45 21.63
N TRP A 5 -25.09 -7.37 20.95
CA TRP A 5 -24.87 -7.21 19.51
C TRP A 5 -24.18 -5.86 19.24
N PRO A 6 -22.86 -5.86 18.94
CA PRO A 6 -22.09 -4.63 18.81
C PRO A 6 -22.00 -4.23 17.34
N TYR A 7 -23.03 -3.62 16.75
CA TYR A 7 -22.91 -3.08 15.39
C TYR A 7 -23.59 -1.73 15.14
N TYR A 8 -23.99 -1.01 16.20
CA TYR A 8 -24.50 0.36 16.08
C TYR A 8 -23.61 1.37 16.80
N GLY A 9 -22.29 1.16 16.74
CA GLY A 9 -21.28 2.01 17.35
C GLY A 9 -20.22 2.53 16.37
N ILE A 10 -20.49 2.56 15.07
CA ILE A 10 -19.50 3.06 14.10
C ILE A 10 -20.08 4.28 13.37
N GLY A 11 -20.02 5.41 14.06
CA GLY A 11 -19.88 6.72 13.44
C GLY A 11 -18.53 6.84 12.74
N ALA A 12 -18.26 5.98 11.75
CA ALA A 12 -17.11 6.09 10.86
C ALA A 12 -17.57 5.97 9.41
N LEU A 13 -18.44 6.89 8.98
CA LEU A 13 -18.22 7.42 7.65
C LEU A 13 -16.92 8.23 7.75
N PRO A 14 -15.81 7.84 7.09
CA PRO A 14 -14.71 8.77 6.92
C PRO A 14 -15.22 9.87 5.99
N SER A 15 -15.65 10.97 6.62
CA SER A 15 -15.87 12.26 5.98
C SER A 15 -14.71 12.51 5.00
N GLY A 16 -15.06 12.80 3.74
CA GLY A 16 -14.22 12.75 2.55
C GLY A 16 -13.10 13.79 2.47
N SER A 17 -12.49 14.18 3.59
CA SER A 17 -11.42 15.18 3.66
C SER A 17 -10.05 14.62 4.10
N ASN A 18 -9.98 13.39 4.65
CA ASN A 18 -8.73 12.75 5.09
C ASN A 18 -8.22 11.64 4.15
N SER A 19 -8.92 11.38 3.04
CA SER A 19 -8.66 10.27 2.13
C SER A 19 -7.27 10.34 1.48
N ASN A 20 -6.82 11.54 1.08
CA ASN A 20 -5.53 11.71 0.41
C ASN A 20 -4.33 11.50 1.33
N ARG A 21 -4.40 11.94 2.60
CA ARG A 21 -3.33 11.71 3.58
C ARG A 21 -3.20 10.22 3.92
N ALA A 22 -4.33 9.54 4.13
CA ALA A 22 -4.36 8.10 4.36
C ALA A 22 -3.96 7.28 3.11
N ARG A 23 -4.34 7.73 1.92
CA ARG A 23 -3.92 7.13 0.63
C ARG A 23 -2.41 7.28 0.45
N ARG A 24 -1.84 8.47 0.69
CA ARG A 24 -0.39 8.72 0.64
C ARG A 24 0.37 7.83 1.62
N ALA A 25 -0.09 7.69 2.86
CA ALA A 25 0.55 6.81 3.84
C ALA A 25 0.58 5.35 3.36
N ARG A 26 -0.53 4.84 2.80
CA ARG A 26 -0.59 3.50 2.21
C ARG A 26 0.31 3.31 0.99
N LEU A 27 0.40 4.32 0.13
CA LEU A 27 1.30 4.27 -1.02
C LEU A 27 2.78 4.28 -0.60
N ARG A 28 3.14 5.02 0.45
CA ARG A 28 4.50 5.00 1.03
C ARG A 28 4.85 3.66 1.66
N ASP A 29 3.92 3.05 2.39
CA ASP A 29 4.10 1.71 2.94
C ASP A 29 4.31 0.67 1.82
N LEU A 30 3.51 0.76 0.75
CA LEU A 30 3.66 -0.10 -0.41
C LEU A 30 5.00 0.13 -1.13
N GLU A 31 5.45 1.38 -1.28
CA GLU A 31 6.79 1.71 -1.81
C GLU A 31 7.90 1.04 -0.99
N ALA A 32 7.84 1.14 0.33
CA ALA A 32 8.82 0.55 1.23
C ALA A 32 8.87 -0.97 1.08
N ARG A 33 7.71 -1.64 1.10
CA ARG A 33 7.62 -3.11 0.93
C ARG A 33 8.16 -3.59 -0.41
N MET A 34 7.89 -2.85 -1.48
CA MET A 34 8.42 -3.17 -2.81
C MET A 34 9.94 -3.02 -2.85
N GLU A 35 10.49 -2.02 -2.16
CA GLU A 35 11.93 -1.84 -2.05
C GLU A 35 12.58 -2.97 -1.26
N THR A 36 12.04 -3.35 -0.10
CA THR A 36 12.57 -4.46 0.68
C THR A 36 12.52 -5.75 -0.12
N PHE A 37 11.42 -6.01 -0.84
CA PHE A 37 11.30 -7.16 -1.72
C PHE A 37 12.39 -7.15 -2.80
N LEU A 38 12.62 -6.02 -3.48
CA LEU A 38 13.65 -5.94 -4.51
C LEU A 38 15.04 -6.18 -3.91
N VAL A 39 15.37 -5.58 -2.77
CA VAL A 39 16.67 -5.78 -2.09
C VAL A 39 16.87 -7.24 -1.67
N GLU A 40 15.86 -7.88 -1.09
CA GLU A 40 15.93 -9.27 -0.66
C GLU A 40 16.03 -10.26 -1.83
N LYS A 41 15.41 -9.92 -2.95
CA LYS A 41 15.23 -10.82 -4.09
C LYS A 41 16.23 -10.60 -5.23
N GLU A 42 16.76 -9.39 -5.39
CA GLU A 42 17.83 -9.09 -6.36
C GLU A 42 19.14 -9.79 -5.98
N ASN A 43 19.35 -10.05 -4.69
CA ASN A 43 20.48 -10.84 -4.17
C ASN A 43 20.27 -12.36 -4.27
N LYS A 44 19.04 -12.84 -4.56
CA LYS A 44 18.71 -14.27 -4.63
C LYS A 44 18.54 -14.68 -6.09
N GLN A 45 19.50 -15.45 -6.61
CA GLN A 45 19.50 -15.92 -8.02
C GLN A 45 18.30 -16.79 -8.42
N GLU A 46 17.51 -17.28 -7.47
CA GLU A 46 16.31 -18.10 -7.74
C GLU A 46 15.06 -17.31 -8.16
N VAL A 47 15.14 -15.98 -8.19
CA VAL A 47 13.95 -15.15 -8.43
C VAL A 47 13.73 -14.97 -9.93
N CYS A 48 12.52 -15.27 -10.38
CA CYS A 48 12.11 -15.03 -11.75
C CYS A 48 12.33 -13.56 -12.14
N THR A 49 13.24 -13.32 -13.08
CA THR A 49 13.62 -11.98 -13.57
C THR A 49 12.42 -11.16 -14.05
N ARG A 50 11.39 -11.84 -14.57
CA ARG A 50 10.11 -11.24 -14.98
C ARG A 50 9.36 -10.63 -13.79
N VAL A 51 9.38 -11.29 -12.63
CA VAL A 51 8.73 -10.77 -11.41
C VAL A 51 9.47 -9.54 -10.90
N LEU A 52 10.81 -9.56 -10.89
CA LEU A 52 11.61 -8.39 -10.53
C LEU A 52 11.33 -7.21 -11.47
N GLY A 53 11.24 -7.46 -12.78
CA GLY A 53 10.85 -6.46 -13.77
C GLY A 53 9.48 -5.85 -13.49
N ASN A 54 8.47 -6.69 -13.26
CA ASN A 54 7.11 -6.25 -12.94
C ASN A 54 7.06 -5.41 -11.65
N VAL A 55 7.81 -5.80 -10.61
CA VAL A 55 7.87 -5.03 -9.35
C VAL A 55 8.55 -3.68 -9.57
N LYS A 56 9.63 -3.62 -10.38
CA LYS A 56 10.27 -2.35 -10.75
C LYS A 56 9.30 -1.43 -11.52
N GLU A 57 8.52 -1.96 -12.47
CA GLU A 57 7.51 -1.19 -13.21
C GLU A 57 6.35 -0.73 -12.31
N CYS A 58 5.85 -1.59 -11.42
CA CYS A 58 4.83 -1.19 -10.46
C CYS A 58 5.35 -0.08 -9.53
N LYS A 59 6.63 -0.10 -9.15
CA LYS A 59 7.25 0.94 -8.31
C LYS A 59 7.31 2.28 -9.02
N THR A 60 7.62 2.31 -10.32
CA THR A 60 7.64 3.58 -11.08
C THR A 60 6.23 4.17 -11.21
N ARG A 61 5.21 3.35 -11.50
CA ARG A 61 3.80 3.80 -11.52
C ARG A 61 3.36 4.36 -10.18
N LEU A 62 3.70 3.65 -9.10
CA LEU A 62 3.38 4.06 -7.74
C LEU A 62 4.00 5.42 -7.38
N ARG A 63 5.26 5.65 -7.77
CA ARG A 63 5.91 6.96 -7.59
C ARG A 63 5.20 8.07 -8.35
N GLY A 64 4.73 7.79 -9.56
CA GLY A 64 3.89 8.70 -10.32
C GLY A 64 2.62 9.08 -9.56
N GLU A 65 1.89 8.10 -9.03
CA GLU A 65 0.70 8.37 -8.21
C GLU A 65 1.00 9.18 -6.95
N LEU A 66 2.13 8.91 -6.29
CA LEU A 66 2.57 9.66 -5.11
C LEU A 66 2.86 11.13 -5.42
N ALA A 67 3.40 11.42 -6.61
CA ALA A 67 3.63 12.76 -7.13
C ALA A 67 2.33 13.47 -7.55
N HIS A 68 1.31 12.73 -7.99
CA HIS A 68 -0.01 13.32 -8.27
C HIS A 68 -0.84 13.62 -7.01
N LEU A 69 -0.44 13.10 -5.84
CA LEU A 69 -1.08 13.33 -4.55
C LEU A 69 -0.34 14.37 -3.68
N SER A 70 0.72 15.02 -4.21
CA SER A 70 1.41 16.18 -3.59
C SER A 70 0.87 17.49 -4.09
#